data_AF-A0A328SMX7-F1
#
_entry.id   AF-A0A328SMX7-F1
#
_cell.length_a   1.000
_cell.length_b   1.000
_cell.length_c   1.000
_cell.angle_alpha   90.00
_cell.angle_beta   90.00
_cell.angle_gamma   90.00
#
_symmetry.space_group_name_H-M   'P 1'
#
loop_
_entity.id
_entity.type
_entity.pdbx_description
1 polymer ?
#
loop_
_entity_poly.entity_id
_entity_poly.type
_entity_poly.pdbx_seq_one_letter_code
_entity_poly.pdbx_strand_id
1 'polypeptide(L)' 'MGIGSWIIDWVTGFVLKIRFKHGIRYLSVDAYNKSKVINFYKNNQFIIYDKNKSKKENYVNIPMYLDINYMDNY' A
#
# COMPACT_ATOMS: atom_id res chain seq x y z
N MET A 1 -5.89 10.39 -11.76
CA MET A 1 -5.97 8.90 -11.73
C MET A 1 -5.20 8.36 -12.93
N GLY A 2 -4.44 7.29 -12.77
CA GLY A 2 -3.67 6.66 -13.85
C GLY A 2 -3.62 5.13 -13.68
N ILE A 3 -3.02 4.42 -14.63
CA ILE A 3 -3.02 2.94 -14.69
C ILE A 3 -2.60 2.27 -13.36
N GLY A 4 -1.64 2.85 -12.65
CA GLY A 4 -1.19 2.33 -11.35
C GLY A 4 -2.28 2.33 -10.28
N SER A 5 -3.12 3.37 -10.22
CA SER A 5 -4.25 3.42 -9.28
C SER A 5 -5.31 2.39 -9.64
N TRP A 6 -5.61 2.20 -10.94
CA TRP A 6 -6.57 1.17 -11.36
C TRP A 6 -6.12 -0.24 -10.99
N ILE A 7 -4.81 -0.51 -11.06
CA ILE A 7 -4.25 -1.78 -10.61
C ILE A 7 -4.44 -1.93 -9.09
N ILE A 8 -4.19 -0.88 -8.30
CA ILE A 8 -4.41 -0.90 -6.85
C ILE A 8 -5.89 -1.16 -6.53
N ASP A 9 -6.81 -0.48 -7.20
CA ASP A 9 -8.25 -0.64 -7.01
C ASP A 9 -8.69 -2.08 -7.31
N TRP A 10 -8.22 -2.64 -8.44
CA TRP A 10 -8.53 -4.01 -8.83
C TRP A 10 -7.99 -5.05 -7.82
N VAL A 11 -6.72 -4.93 -7.42
CA VAL A 11 -6.12 -5.82 -6.41
C VAL A 11 -6.85 -5.70 -5.08
N THR A 12 -7.17 -4.49 -4.65
CA THR A 12 -7.88 -4.22 -3.39
C THR A 12 -9.27 -4.83 -3.43
N GLY A 13 -10.05 -4.59 -4.48
CA GLY A 13 -11.38 -5.18 -4.63
C GLY A 13 -11.36 -6.71 -4.67
N PHE A 14 -10.40 -7.31 -5.40
CA PHE A 14 -10.22 -8.76 -5.41
C PHE A 14 -9.92 -9.30 -4.01
N VAL A 15 -9.02 -8.65 -3.28
CA VAL A 15 -8.62 -9.06 -1.94
C VAL A 15 -9.77 -8.91 -0.94
N LEU A 16 -10.51 -7.80 -0.97
CA LEU A 16 -11.70 -7.59 -0.13
C LEU A 16 -12.71 -8.73 -0.28
N LYS A 17 -12.92 -9.24 -1.51
CA LYS A 17 -13.81 -10.37 -1.78
C LYS A 17 -13.36 -11.69 -1.15
N ILE A 18 -12.06 -11.93 -1.04
CA ILE A 18 -11.51 -13.23 -0.60
C ILE A 18 -10.90 -13.21 0.81
N ARG A 19 -10.78 -12.03 1.44
CA ARG A 19 -9.99 -11.84 2.67
C ARG A 19 -10.43 -12.70 3.84
N PHE A 20 -11.74 -12.87 4.06
CA PHE A 20 -12.25 -13.63 5.20
C PHE A 20 -11.94 -15.12 5.07
N LYS A 21 -11.97 -15.66 3.85
CA LYS A 21 -11.63 -17.05 3.57
C LYS A 21 -10.14 -17.35 3.78
N HIS A 22 -9.27 -16.36 3.57
CA HIS A 22 -7.81 -16.55 3.57
C HIS A 22 -7.09 -15.81 4.71
N GLY A 23 -7.81 -15.13 5.60
CA GLY A 23 -7.23 -14.36 6.70
C GLY A 23 -6.36 -13.18 6.23
N ILE A 24 -6.73 -12.50 5.14
CA ILE A 24 -5.94 -11.36 4.63
C ILE A 24 -6.27 -10.10 5.46
N ARG A 25 -5.25 -9.43 5.98
CA ARG A 25 -5.40 -8.24 6.84
C ARG A 25 -4.94 -6.94 6.17
N TYR A 26 -3.98 -7.01 5.25
CA TYR A 26 -3.42 -5.84 4.59
C TYR A 26 -2.81 -6.20 3.24
N LEU A 27 -2.60 -5.19 2.41
CA LEU A 27 -1.77 -5.25 1.22
C LEU A 27 -0.44 -4.58 1.52
N SER A 28 0.67 -5.15 1.08
CA SER A 28 2.00 -4.56 1.27
C SER A 28 2.71 -4.34 -0.05
N VAL A 29 3.50 -3.27 -0.11
CA VAL A 29 4.38 -2.94 -1.22
C VAL A 29 5.76 -2.57 -0.69
N ASP A 30 6.79 -2.90 -1.46
CA ASP A 30 8.14 -2.40 -1.24
C ASP A 30 8.38 -1.25 -2.22
N ALA A 31 8.09 -0.03 -1.78
CA ALA A 31 8.09 1.14 -2.64
C ALA A 31 9.50 1.69 -2.81
N TYR A 32 9.94 2.00 -4.04
CA TYR A 32 11.21 2.69 -4.24
C TYR A 32 11.31 3.94 -3.37
N ASN A 33 12.48 4.16 -2.77
CA ASN A 33 12.78 5.35 -1.97
C ASN A 33 12.95 6.60 -2.84
N LYS A 34 11.87 6.99 -3.50
CA LYS A 34 11.73 8.16 -4.34
C LYS A 34 10.47 8.88 -3.92
N SER A 35 10.56 10.17 -3.62
CA SER A 35 9.43 10.97 -3.11
C SER A 35 8.15 10.82 -3.95
N LYS A 36 8.27 10.81 -5.29
CA LYS A 36 7.12 10.61 -6.19
C LYS A 36 6.43 9.25 -6.00
N VAL A 37 7.18 8.17 -5.81
CA VAL A 37 6.65 6.81 -5.62
C VAL A 37 6.01 6.68 -4.24
N ILE A 38 6.67 7.20 -3.20
CA ILE A 38 6.13 7.23 -1.84
C ILE A 38 4.80 8.01 -1.80
N ASN A 39 4.75 9.18 -2.43
CA ASN A 39 3.55 9.99 -2.48
C ASN A 39 2.44 9.34 -3.31
N PHE A 40 2.78 8.64 -4.40
CA PHE A 40 1.81 7.83 -5.14
C PHE A 40 1.13 6.81 -4.21
N TYR A 41 1.89 6.01 -3.45
CA TYR A 41 1.31 5.03 -2.54
C TYR A 41 0.54 5.67 -1.38
N LYS A 42 1.05 6.78 -0.80
CA LYS A 42 0.32 7.55 0.24
C LYS A 42 -1.03 8.06 -0.28
N ASN A 43 -1.09 8.55 -1.51
CA ASN A 43 -2.34 9.01 -2.12
C ASN A 43 -3.33 7.87 -2.39
N ASN A 44 -2.83 6.63 -2.48
CA ASN A 44 -3.65 5.41 -2.51
C ASN A 44 -3.74 4.76 -1.11
N GLN A 45 -3.66 5.58 -0.04
CA GLN A 45 -3.89 5.21 1.36
C GLN A 45 -2.88 4.24 2.00
N PHE A 46 -1.74 3.96 1.35
CA PHE A 46 -0.68 3.17 1.96
C PHE A 46 0.07 3.98 3.03
N ILE A 47 0.42 3.31 4.12
CA ILE A 47 1.14 3.83 5.27
C ILE A 47 2.55 3.24 5.28
N ILE A 48 3.56 4.05 5.61
CA ILE A 48 4.93 3.58 5.80
C ILE A 48 4.98 2.70 7.06
N TYR A 49 5.43 1.46 6.93
CA TYR A 49 5.54 0.51 8.05
C TYR A 49 6.55 0.98 9.10
N ASP A 50 7.75 1.37 8.65
CA ASP A 50 8.83 1.85 9.51
C ASP A 50 9.22 3.28 9.14
N LYS A 51 8.73 4.24 9.93
CA LYS A 51 9.01 5.67 9.73
C LYS A 51 10.50 5.99 9.89
N ASN A 52 11.27 5.19 10.62
CA ASN A 52 12.71 5.39 10.80
C ASN A 52 13.50 4.96 9.56
N LYS A 53 13.02 3.97 8.80
CA LYS A 53 13.60 3.59 7.50
C LYS A 53 13.45 4.67 6.45
N SER A 54 12.31 5.38 6.42
CA SER A 54 12.07 6.45 5.44
C SER A 54 13.02 7.66 5.53
N LYS A 55 13.78 7.79 6.62
CA LYS A 55 14.74 8.88 6.86
C LYS A 55 16.19 8.51 6.54
N LYS A 56 16.46 7.24 6.21
CA LYS A 56 17.82 6.76 5.94
C LYS A 56 18.03 6.70 4.42
N GLU A 57 18.94 7.53 3.91
CA GLU A 57 19.24 7.65 2.47
C GLU A 57 19.75 6.35 1.84
N ASN A 58 20.26 5.41 2.65
CA ASN A 58 20.84 4.16 2.18
C ASN A 58 19.82 3.06 1.84
N TYR A 59 18.52 3.28 2.04
CA TYR A 59 17.51 2.28 1.69
C TYR A 59 17.02 2.48 0.26
N VAL A 60 17.13 1.43 -0.55
CA VAL A 60 16.64 1.40 -1.93
C VAL A 60 15.11 1.43 -1.96
N ASN A 61 14.47 0.74 -1.01
CA ASN A 61 13.01 0.64 -0.91
C ASN A 61 12.50 0.90 0.52
N ILE A 62 11.23 1.28 0.62
CA ILE A 62 10.50 1.57 1.84
C ILE A 62 9.28 0.65 1.88
N PRO A 63 9.16 -0.21 2.91
CA PRO A 63 7.97 -1.03 3.09
C PRO A 63 6.77 -0.16 3.47
N MET A 64 5.71 -0.30 2.71
CA MET A 64 4.43 0.37 2.95
C MET A 64 3.30 -0.65 2.93
N TYR A 65 2.20 -0.36 3.63
CA TYR A 65 1.04 -1.24 3.69
C TYR A 65 -0.27 -0.47 3.67
N LEU A 66 -1.31 -1.09 3.13
CA LEU A 66 -2.69 -0.65 3.15
C LEU A 66 -3.48 -1.62 4.03
N ASP A 67 -3.99 -1.16 5.16
CA ASP A 67 -4.85 -1.96 6.03
C ASP A 67 -6.27 -2.00 5.46
N ILE A 68 -6.65 -3.18 4.96
CA ILE A 68 -7.93 -3.37 4.25
C ILE A 68 -9.12 -3.52 5.21
N ASN A 69 -8.90 -3.64 6.52
CA ASN A 69 -9.99 -3.74 7.49
C ASN A 69 -10.68 -2.38 7.72
N TYR A 70 -10.00 -1.26 7.43
CA TYR A 70 -10.62 0.06 7.51
C TYR A 70 -11.41 0.45 6.24
N MET A 71 -11.52 -0.46 5.27
CA MET A 71 -12.20 -0.22 3.99
C MET A 71 -13.66 -0.71 3.98
N ASP A 72 -14.20 -1.12 5.13
CA ASP A 72 -15.56 -1.71 5.26
C ASP A 72 -16.72 -0.71 5.12
N ASN A 73 -16.42 0.56 4.83
CA ASN A 73 -17.40 1.64 4.73
C ASN A 73 -17.67 2.12 3.29
N TYR A 74 -17.35 1.33 2.28
CA TYR A 74 -17.65 1.62 0.87
C TYR A 74 -18.48 0.52 0.21
#